data_AF-A0A838JYN1-F1
#
_entry.id   AF-A0A838JYN1-F1
#
_cell.length_a   1.000
_cell.length_b   1.000
_cell.length_c   1.000
_cell.angle_alpha   90.00
_cell.angle_beta   90.00
_cell.angle_gamma   90.00
#
_symmetry.space_group_name_H-M   'P 1'
#
loop_
_entity.id
_entity.type
_entity.pdbx_description
1 polymer ?
#
loop_
_entity_poly.entity_id
_entity_poly.type
_entity_poly.pdbx_seq_one_letter_code
_entity_poly.pdbx_strand_id
1 'polypeptide(L)'
;MSKRDSRKKRGKERSGEIRSNADFPLFPDPRAMEKTMSGITELLEGHEFGSAQEAQAFLNEVLERGDLPASALPATPLGKAQDLVYQALEASGKKRVELARRALRISRDCAYVILAEETAKGPEEARELYEQGVEAGERALGPDVFEEDVGH
;
A
#
# COMPACT_ATOMS: atom_id res chain seq x y z
N MET A 1 20.70 -71.85 -10.80
CA MET A 1 19.42 -71.40 -10.20
C MET A 1 19.49 -69.89 -10.04
N SER A 2 18.62 -69.21 -10.79
CA SER A 2 18.59 -67.76 -10.96
C SER A 2 17.75 -67.12 -9.85
N LYS A 3 18.28 -66.10 -9.18
CA LYS A 3 17.46 -65.12 -8.45
C LYS A 3 17.88 -63.73 -8.91
N ARG A 4 16.93 -63.10 -9.61
CA ARG A 4 16.89 -61.68 -9.96
C ARG A 4 17.10 -60.85 -8.69
N ASP A 5 17.81 -59.73 -8.79
CA ASP A 5 17.22 -58.52 -8.22
C ASP A 5 17.61 -57.26 -8.99
N SER A 6 16.56 -56.71 -9.60
CA SER A 6 16.48 -55.51 -10.39
C SER A 6 16.74 -54.28 -9.53
N ARG A 7 17.89 -53.62 -9.76
CA ARG A 7 18.23 -52.34 -9.13
C ARG A 7 17.35 -51.23 -9.70
N LYS A 8 16.19 -51.05 -9.06
CA LYS A 8 15.17 -50.04 -9.31
C LYS A 8 15.79 -48.64 -9.19
N LYS A 9 15.83 -47.88 -10.29
CA LYS A 9 16.10 -46.42 -10.28
C LYS A 9 15.04 -45.76 -9.39
N ARG A 10 15.42 -45.32 -8.20
CA ARG A 10 14.59 -44.41 -7.40
C ARG A 10 14.71 -43.02 -8.01
N GLY A 11 13.64 -42.59 -8.68
CA GLY A 11 13.45 -41.20 -9.07
C GLY A 11 13.53 -40.34 -7.81
N LYS A 12 14.38 -39.32 -7.85
CA LYS A 12 14.42 -38.26 -6.85
C LYS A 12 13.19 -37.40 -7.11
N GLU A 13 12.10 -37.69 -6.40
CA GLU A 13 10.94 -36.82 -6.33
C GLU A 13 11.44 -35.43 -5.91
N ARG A 14 11.28 -34.44 -6.80
CA ARG A 14 11.48 -33.04 -6.48
C ARG A 14 10.36 -32.67 -5.52
N SER A 15 10.66 -32.69 -4.23
CA SER A 15 9.87 -32.02 -3.21
C SER A 15 9.59 -30.61 -3.72
N GLY A 16 8.32 -30.31 -4.01
CA GLY A 16 7.91 -28.99 -4.46
C GLY A 16 8.38 -27.95 -3.46
N GLU A 17 9.32 -27.11 -3.89
CA GLU A 17 9.54 -25.81 -3.27
C GLU A 17 8.19 -25.08 -3.39
N ILE A 18 7.51 -24.95 -2.26
CA ILE A 18 6.48 -23.93 -2.12
C ILE A 18 7.24 -22.62 -2.35
N ARG A 19 7.12 -22.07 -3.56
CA ARG A 19 7.67 -20.76 -3.88
C ARG A 19 7.11 -19.80 -2.84
N SER A 20 7.99 -19.29 -1.99
CA SER A 20 7.66 -18.19 -1.07
C SER A 20 7.02 -17.08 -1.89
N ASN A 21 5.98 -16.43 -1.36
CA ASN A 21 5.27 -15.28 -1.95
C ASN A 21 6.17 -14.08 -2.34
N ALA A 22 7.49 -14.19 -2.24
CA ALA A 22 8.48 -13.19 -2.62
C ALA A 22 8.61 -12.95 -4.14
N ASP A 23 7.99 -13.79 -4.99
CA ASP A 23 8.12 -13.73 -6.45
C ASP A 23 6.97 -13.00 -7.17
N PHE A 24 6.09 -12.29 -6.46
CA PHE A 24 5.06 -11.44 -7.08
C PHE A 24 5.24 -9.95 -6.76
N PRO A 25 6.16 -9.23 -7.42
CA PRO A 25 6.10 -7.78 -7.52
C PRO A 25 5.44 -7.41 -8.86
N LEU A 26 4.24 -7.92 -9.13
CA LEU A 26 3.47 -7.46 -10.30
C LEU A 26 2.44 -6.38 -9.94
N PHE A 27 2.25 -6.12 -8.65
CA PHE A 27 1.33 -5.11 -8.16
C PHE A 27 2.07 -4.17 -7.19
N PRO A 28 1.84 -2.85 -7.29
CA PRO A 28 2.32 -1.91 -6.30
C PRO A 28 1.82 -2.32 -4.91
N ASP A 29 2.50 -1.84 -3.85
CA ASP A 29 2.00 -2.02 -2.48
C ASP A 29 0.50 -1.66 -2.47
N PRO A 30 -0.39 -2.54 -1.95
CA PRO A 30 -1.83 -2.31 -2.00
C PRO A 30 -2.23 -0.95 -1.39
N ARG A 31 -1.44 -0.44 -0.45
CA ARG A 31 -1.63 0.87 0.18
C ARG A 31 -1.31 2.03 -0.78
N ALA A 32 -0.41 1.83 -1.75
CA ALA A 32 -0.12 2.82 -2.78
C ALA A 32 -1.25 2.93 -3.82
N MET A 33 -2.06 1.86 -3.99
CA MET A 33 -3.23 1.89 -4.89
C MET A 33 -4.31 2.87 -4.40
N GLU A 34 -4.35 3.19 -3.11
CA GLU A 34 -5.23 4.21 -2.53
C GLU A 34 -5.10 5.54 -3.27
N LYS A 35 -3.87 5.96 -3.60
CA LYS A 35 -3.60 7.21 -4.33
C LYS A 35 -4.29 7.25 -5.69
N THR A 36 -4.19 6.14 -6.43
CA THR A 36 -4.81 6.02 -7.76
C THR A 36 -6.33 6.01 -7.64
N MET A 37 -6.88 5.29 -6.65
CA MET A 37 -8.32 5.25 -6.44
C MET A 37 -8.89 6.60 -6.02
N SER A 38 -8.21 7.33 -5.13
CA SER A 38 -8.60 8.69 -4.73
C SER A 38 -8.60 9.64 -5.94
N GLY A 39 -7.62 9.51 -6.84
CA GLY A 39 -7.57 10.33 -8.05
C GLY A 39 -8.73 10.04 -9.00
N ILE A 40 -9.14 8.78 -9.13
CA ILE A 40 -10.32 8.40 -9.89
C ILE A 40 -11.59 8.99 -9.26
N THR A 41 -11.72 8.94 -7.93
CA THR A 41 -12.85 9.56 -7.22
C THR A 41 -12.93 11.05 -7.48
N GLU A 42 -11.83 11.78 -7.31
CA GLU A 42 -11.76 13.23 -7.59
C GLU A 42 -12.14 13.56 -9.04
N LEU A 43 -11.66 12.76 -9.99
CA LEU A 43 -11.98 12.91 -11.40
C LEU A 43 -13.47 12.72 -11.68
N LEU A 44 -14.09 11.72 -11.06
CA LEU A 44 -15.52 11.46 -11.21
C LEU A 44 -16.37 12.55 -10.55
N GLU A 45 -15.98 13.03 -9.37
CA GLU A 45 -16.67 14.13 -8.67
C GLU A 45 -16.58 15.47 -9.43
N GLY A 46 -15.50 15.68 -10.19
CA GLY A 46 -15.32 16.86 -11.03
C GLY A 46 -16.18 16.91 -12.29
N HIS A 47 -16.94 15.86 -12.58
CA HIS A 47 -17.74 15.72 -13.80
C HIS A 47 -19.20 15.33 -13.48
N GLU A 48 -20.15 15.99 -14.14
CA GLU A 48 -21.55 15.54 -14.12
C GLU A 48 -21.79 14.54 -15.24
N PHE A 49 -22.42 13.40 -14.90
CA PHE A 49 -22.80 12.37 -15.87
C PHE A 49 -24.32 12.25 -15.93
N GLY A 50 -24.88 12.26 -17.14
CA GLY A 50 -26.30 12.04 -17.37
C GLY A 50 -26.72 10.56 -17.24
N SER A 51 -25.76 9.62 -17.24
CA SER A 51 -26.02 8.19 -17.04
C SER A 51 -24.77 7.42 -16.60
N ALA A 52 -24.96 6.22 -16.05
CA ALA A 52 -23.87 5.30 -15.74
C ALA A 52 -23.07 4.88 -17.00
N GLN A 53 -23.72 4.81 -18.17
CA GLN A 53 -23.06 4.50 -19.43
C GLN A 53 -22.10 5.62 -19.86
N GLU A 54 -22.48 6.87 -19.62
CA GLU A 54 -21.62 8.02 -19.89
C GLU A 54 -20.38 8.04 -18.98
N ALA A 55 -20.57 7.79 -17.67
CA ALA A 55 -19.46 7.65 -16.73
C ALA A 55 -18.50 6.52 -17.14
N GLN A 56 -19.03 5.37 -17.57
CA GLN A 56 -18.20 4.26 -18.05
C GLN A 56 -17.41 4.60 -19.32
N ALA A 57 -18.04 5.30 -20.28
CA ALA A 57 -17.37 5.72 -21.51
C ALA A 57 -16.22 6.70 -21.22
N PHE A 58 -16.46 7.66 -20.31
CA PHE A 58 -15.44 8.59 -19.85
C PHE A 58 -14.26 7.87 -19.17
N LEU A 59 -14.53 6.95 -18.24
CA LEU A 59 -13.47 6.17 -17.58
C LEU A 59 -12.65 5.34 -18.58
N ASN A 60 -13.30 4.73 -19.58
CA ASN A 60 -12.60 4.00 -20.63
C ASN A 60 -11.68 4.91 -21.44
N GLU A 61 -12.11 6.12 -21.81
CA GLU A 61 -11.27 7.08 -22.53
C GLU A 61 -10.03 7.47 -21.71
N VAL A 62 -10.21 7.75 -20.41
CA VAL A 62 -9.11 8.11 -19.50
C VAL A 62 -8.09 6.97 -19.40
N LEU A 63 -8.58 5.73 -19.27
CA LEU A 63 -7.74 4.53 -19.24
C LEU A 63 -7.01 4.29 -20.57
N GLU A 64 -7.68 4.47 -21.72
CA GLU A 64 -7.09 4.30 -23.06
C GLU A 64 -5.96 5.30 -23.33
N ARG A 65 -6.11 6.54 -22.83
CA ARG A 65 -5.05 7.56 -22.89
C ARG A 65 -3.88 7.25 -21.96
N GLY A 66 -4.09 6.42 -20.95
CA GLY A 66 -3.12 6.19 -19.86
C GLY A 66 -3.02 7.37 -18.90
N ASP A 67 -3.95 8.32 -18.95
CA ASP A 67 -3.96 9.55 -18.17
C ASP A 67 -4.71 9.35 -16.84
N LEU A 68 -4.41 8.28 -16.12
CA LEU A 68 -4.97 8.10 -14.78
C LEU A 68 -4.45 9.23 -13.88
N PRO A 69 -5.35 10.04 -13.29
CA PRO A 69 -4.92 11.13 -12.43
C PRO A 69 -4.26 10.54 -11.18
N ALA A 70 -3.04 11.00 -10.90
CA ALA A 70 -2.53 10.92 -9.55
C ALA A 70 -3.44 11.81 -8.68
N SER A 71 -4.05 11.27 -7.62
CA SER A 71 -4.85 12.07 -6.67
C SER A 71 -4.15 13.37 -6.34
N ALA A 72 -4.88 14.47 -6.47
CA ALA A 72 -4.44 15.78 -6.02
C ALA A 72 -4.73 15.84 -4.51
N LEU A 73 -3.86 15.19 -3.72
CA LEU A 73 -3.94 15.31 -2.28
C LEU A 73 -4.04 16.79 -1.88
N PRO A 74 -4.83 17.12 -0.85
CA PRO A 74 -4.98 18.50 -0.40
C PRO A 74 -3.61 19.17 -0.24
N ALA A 75 -3.48 20.44 -0.62
CA ALA A 75 -2.24 21.21 -0.51
C ALA A 75 -1.83 21.54 0.94
N THR A 76 -2.24 20.73 1.90
CA THR A 76 -1.93 20.81 3.33
C THR A 76 -0.57 20.13 3.62
N PRO A 77 0.04 20.41 4.80
CA PRO A 77 1.23 19.67 5.22
C PRO A 77 0.99 18.16 5.29
N LEU A 78 -0.18 17.72 5.76
CA LEU A 78 -0.53 16.31 5.83
C LEU A 78 -0.62 15.67 4.44
N GLY A 79 -1.29 16.31 3.48
CA GLY A 79 -1.37 15.80 2.10
C GLY A 79 0.01 15.68 1.46
N LYS A 80 0.88 16.69 1.63
CA LYS A 80 2.28 16.63 1.15
C LYS A 80 3.09 15.51 1.82
N ALA A 81 2.83 15.23 3.10
CA ALA A 81 3.48 14.14 3.81
C ALA A 81 2.98 12.77 3.30
N GLN A 82 1.68 12.61 3.10
CA GLN A 82 1.07 11.39 2.58
C GLN A 82 1.53 11.10 1.14
N ASP A 83 1.74 12.11 0.30
CA ASP A 83 2.35 11.96 -1.02
C ASP A 83 3.75 11.32 -0.97
N LEU A 84 4.55 11.66 0.04
CA LEU A 84 5.85 11.03 0.28
C LEU A 84 5.70 9.62 0.84
N VAL A 85 4.64 9.32 1.59
CA VAL A 85 4.32 7.97 2.05
C VAL A 85 3.98 7.08 0.88
N TYR A 86 3.17 7.53 -0.08
CA TYR A 86 2.90 6.76 -1.31
C TYR A 86 4.18 6.44 -2.09
N GLN A 87 5.09 7.42 -2.24
CA GLN A 87 6.40 7.18 -2.84
C GLN A 87 7.26 6.20 -2.01
N ALA A 88 7.15 6.24 -0.68
CA ALA A 88 7.87 5.33 0.20
C ALA A 88 7.38 3.88 0.04
N LEU A 89 6.07 3.68 -0.12
CA LEU A 89 5.45 2.37 -0.33
C LEU A 89 5.94 1.71 -1.63
N GLU A 90 6.16 2.50 -2.68
CA GLU A 90 6.73 2.05 -3.96
C GLU A 90 8.26 1.83 -3.90
N ALA A 91 8.94 2.49 -2.98
CA ALA A 91 10.37 2.34 -2.77
C ALA A 91 10.70 1.14 -1.88
N SER A 92 12.00 0.81 -1.75
CA SER A 92 12.48 -0.25 -0.86
C SER A 92 13.73 0.18 -0.08
N GLY A 93 13.99 -0.54 1.03
CA GLY A 93 15.17 -0.38 1.86
C GLY A 93 15.41 1.05 2.35
N LYS A 94 16.66 1.52 2.25
CA LYS A 94 17.07 2.85 2.75
C LYS A 94 16.23 3.99 2.17
N LYS A 95 15.79 3.88 0.92
CA LYS A 95 15.03 4.94 0.27
C LYS A 95 13.63 5.11 0.86
N ARG A 96 12.96 3.98 1.13
CA ARG A 96 11.65 3.94 1.81
C ARG A 96 11.72 4.65 3.17
N VAL A 97 12.73 4.33 3.98
CA VAL A 97 12.94 4.96 5.29
C VAL A 97 13.23 6.46 5.18
N GLU A 98 14.04 6.88 4.20
CA GLU A 98 14.34 8.30 3.98
C GLU A 98 13.08 9.11 3.66
N LEU A 99 12.23 8.58 2.78
CA LEU A 99 10.96 9.19 2.39
C LEU A 99 9.99 9.27 3.57
N ALA A 100 9.84 8.20 4.34
CA ALA A 100 9.00 8.18 5.54
C ALA A 100 9.47 9.21 6.59
N ARG A 101 10.78 9.31 6.85
CA ARG A 101 11.33 10.34 7.74
C ARG A 101 11.13 11.75 7.22
N ARG A 102 11.13 11.95 5.89
CA ARG A 102 10.84 13.24 5.27
C ARG A 102 9.36 13.61 5.44
N ALA A 103 8.45 12.67 5.27
CA ALA A 103 7.03 12.87 5.54
C ALA A 103 6.80 13.35 6.98
N LEU A 104 7.42 12.70 7.98
CA LEU A 104 7.33 13.12 9.39
C LEU A 104 7.82 14.54 9.66
N ARG A 105 8.84 15.00 8.93
CA ARG A 105 9.33 16.38 9.06
C ARG A 105 8.36 17.42 8.50
N ILE A 106 7.50 17.03 7.56
CA ILE A 106 6.49 17.90 6.96
C ILE A 106 5.23 17.91 7.83
N SER A 107 4.80 16.74 8.29
CA SER A 107 3.66 16.58 9.19
C SER A 107 3.99 15.56 10.27
N ARG A 108 3.76 15.93 11.53
CA ARG A 108 3.90 15.02 12.67
C ARG A 108 2.81 13.93 12.70
N ASP A 109 1.84 14.00 11.80
CA ASP A 109 0.66 13.13 11.81
C ASP A 109 0.73 12.07 10.68
N CYS A 110 1.93 11.63 10.28
CA CYS A 110 2.10 10.75 9.12
C CYS A 110 3.32 9.80 9.20
N ALA A 111 3.31 8.72 8.42
CA ALA A 111 4.44 7.82 8.13
C ALA A 111 4.95 6.88 9.25
N TYR A 112 4.31 6.84 10.42
CA TYR A 112 4.73 5.97 11.54
C TYR A 112 4.68 4.47 11.21
N VAL A 113 3.68 4.01 10.47
CA VAL A 113 3.53 2.59 10.06
C VAL A 113 4.75 2.10 9.28
N ILE A 114 5.20 2.86 8.27
CA ILE A 114 6.39 2.48 7.49
C ILE A 114 7.64 2.44 8.38
N LEU A 115 7.76 3.35 9.35
CA LEU A 115 8.90 3.36 10.26
C LEU A 115 8.87 2.18 11.23
N ALA A 116 7.69 1.78 11.71
CA ALA A 116 7.51 0.58 12.51
C ALA A 116 7.95 -0.67 11.73
N GLU A 117 7.49 -0.80 10.47
CA GLU A 117 7.84 -1.93 9.59
C GLU A 117 9.33 -1.98 9.25
N GLU A 118 9.96 -0.84 8.98
CA GLU A 118 11.31 -0.80 8.38
C GLU A 118 12.44 -0.57 9.40
N THR A 119 12.15 0.00 10.58
CA THR A 119 13.20 0.48 11.48
C THR A 119 13.18 -0.11 12.88
N ALA A 120 12.03 -0.65 13.33
CA ALA A 120 11.92 -1.24 14.65
C ALA A 120 12.83 -2.47 14.80
N LYS A 121 13.52 -2.57 15.94
CA LYS A 121 14.42 -3.68 16.26
C LYS A 121 13.73 -4.81 17.03
N GLY A 122 12.46 -4.64 17.38
CA GLY A 122 11.67 -5.60 18.12
C GLY A 122 10.20 -5.21 18.25
N PRO A 123 9.36 -6.10 18.79
CA PRO A 123 7.93 -5.89 18.93
C PRO A 123 7.57 -4.65 19.75
N GLU A 124 8.33 -4.35 20.80
CA GLU A 124 8.09 -3.21 21.68
C GLU A 124 8.28 -1.87 20.94
N GLU A 125 9.39 -1.71 20.22
CA GLU A 125 9.67 -0.50 19.41
C GLU A 125 8.67 -0.34 18.26
N ALA A 126 8.26 -1.46 17.65
CA ALA A 126 7.21 -1.43 16.63
C ALA A 126 5.87 -0.98 17.23
N ARG A 127 5.51 -1.49 18.42
CA ARG A 127 4.27 -1.12 19.12
C ARG A 127 4.23 0.38 19.42
N GLU A 128 5.31 0.95 19.93
CA GLU A 128 5.41 2.39 20.22
C GLU A 128 5.19 3.24 18.95
N LEU A 129 5.76 2.82 17.82
CA LEU A 129 5.56 3.51 16.54
C LEU A 129 4.13 3.33 16.02
N TYR A 130 3.52 2.16 16.17
CA TYR A 130 2.12 1.96 15.80
C TYR A 130 1.16 2.77 16.67
N GLU A 131 1.41 2.86 17.97
CA GLU A 131 0.67 3.73 18.90
C GLU A 131 0.73 5.19 18.43
N GLN A 132 1.92 5.70 18.09
CA GLN A 132 2.06 7.04 17.52
C GLN A 132 1.31 7.21 16.19
N GLY A 133 1.24 6.16 15.38
CA GLY A 133 0.44 6.14 14.15
C GLY A 133 -1.06 6.27 14.41
N VAL A 134 -1.57 5.62 15.46
CA VAL A 134 -2.99 5.73 15.87
C VAL A 134 -3.28 7.14 16.40
N GLU A 135 -2.44 7.66 17.29
CA GLU A 135 -2.60 9.02 17.81
C GLU A 135 -2.51 10.08 16.71
N ALA A 136 -1.67 9.85 15.69
CA ALA A 136 -1.61 10.70 14.50
C ALA A 136 -2.93 10.66 13.71
N GLY A 137 -3.51 9.47 13.53
CA GLY A 137 -4.82 9.29 12.90
C GLY A 137 -5.93 10.03 13.64
N GLU A 138 -5.99 9.88 14.97
CA GLU A 138 -6.97 10.58 15.82
C GLU A 138 -6.88 12.10 15.67
N ARG A 139 -5.67 12.68 15.68
CA ARG A 139 -5.48 14.13 15.47
C ARG A 139 -5.86 14.59 14.07
N ALA A 140 -5.67 13.74 13.06
CA ALA A 140 -5.94 14.08 11.67
C ALA A 140 -7.44 13.97 11.32
N LEU A 141 -8.13 12.96 11.85
CA LEU A 141 -9.55 12.71 11.60
C LEU A 141 -10.46 13.50 12.56
N GLY A 142 -9.96 13.78 13.76
CA GLY A 142 -10.73 14.40 14.84
C GLY A 142 -11.27 13.36 15.83
N PRO A 143 -11.46 13.75 17.11
CA PRO A 143 -11.87 12.83 18.17
C PRO A 143 -13.27 12.24 17.92
N ASP A 144 -14.19 13.03 17.36
CA ASP A 144 -15.57 12.59 17.10
C ASP A 144 -15.60 11.39 16.14
N VAL A 145 -14.79 11.41 15.07
CA VAL A 145 -14.67 10.27 14.14
C VAL A 145 -14.14 9.03 14.86
N PHE A 146 -13.21 9.21 15.80
CA PHE A 146 -12.62 8.09 16.53
C PHE A 146 -13.56 7.47 17.57
N GLU A 147 -14.53 8.26 18.07
CA GLU A 147 -15.58 7.78 18.97
C GLU A 147 -16.77 7.16 18.22
N GLU A 148 -17.19 7.77 17.10
CA GLU A 148 -18.43 7.43 16.40
C GLU A 148 -18.24 6.29 15.39
N ASP A 149 -17.10 6.21 14.72
CA ASP A 149 -16.84 5.22 13.66
C ASP A 149 -16.16 3.93 14.21
N VAL A 150 -16.53 3.53 15.44
CA VAL A 150 -16.10 2.25 16.02
C VAL A 150 -16.93 1.10 15.41
N GLY A 151 -16.36 0.45 14.40
CA GLY A 151 -16.81 -0.79 13.73
C GLY A 151 -18.25 -1.27 14.00
N HIS A 152 -19.12 -1.17 12.99
CA HIS A 152 -20.54 -1.58 13.04
C HIS A 152 -20.78 -3.09 12.97
#